data_AF-A0A3P7LYI5-F1
#
_entry.id   AF-A0A3P7LYI5-F1
#
_cell.length_a   1.000
_cell.length_b   1.000
_cell.length_c   1.000
_cell.angle_alpha   90.00
_cell.angle_beta   90.00
_cell.angle_gamma   90.00
#
_symmetry.space_group_name_H-M   'P 1'
#
loop_
_entity.id
_entity.type
_entity.pdbx_description
1 polymer ?
#
loop_
_entity_poly.entity_id
_entity_poly.type
_entity_poly.pdbx_seq_one_letter_code
_entity_poly.pdbx_strand_id
1 'polypeptide(L)'
;MVCLPVIDVKTAPVTAWSVRVSSVGLFLCTGKVMYFSRSALSGHRFPRAIPPKFELLDNFSLFSAGSFTGTTGFIHLCREDSEVFVYRPDKRNFVTLAIPITSQAVISLCGAAEKLLLIDSSGKLFSSDGETANWEAVTLPEPVCSVAHCKLSSWAVTCNGRILVSMEGSSVWSVVGAPLDVDANVVPTQVFASPNGIYVWVLAAGRGWARANINERNPIGTKWTEVQRFHL
;
A
#
# COMPACT_ATOMS: atom_id res chain seq x y z
N MET A 1 1.57 -28.38 1.27
CA MET A 1 2.10 -29.24 0.20
C MET A 1 1.68 -28.59 -1.11
N VAL A 2 2.61 -27.92 -1.81
CA VAL A 2 2.32 -27.23 -3.08
C VAL A 2 2.53 -28.25 -4.19
N CYS A 3 1.45 -28.75 -4.78
CA CYS A 3 1.54 -29.55 -5.99
C CYS A 3 1.91 -28.62 -7.14
N LEU A 4 3.16 -28.68 -7.59
CA LEU A 4 3.56 -28.07 -8.85
C LEU A 4 2.85 -28.82 -9.98
N PRO A 5 2.22 -28.13 -10.95
CA PRO A 5 1.62 -28.80 -12.09
C PRO A 5 2.71 -29.57 -12.85
N VAL A 6 2.33 -30.70 -13.44
CA VAL A 6 3.18 -31.41 -14.41
C VAL A 6 3.30 -30.49 -15.63
N ILE A 7 4.48 -29.89 -15.81
CA ILE A 7 4.76 -28.87 -16.81
C ILE A 7 5.46 -29.54 -18.01
N ASP A 8 4.87 -29.37 -19.19
CA ASP A 8 5.41 -29.83 -20.47
C ASP A 8 6.67 -29.02 -20.85
N VAL A 9 7.61 -29.64 -21.55
CA VAL A 9 9.00 -29.19 -21.80
C VAL A 9 9.08 -27.91 -22.67
N LYS A 10 7.95 -27.33 -23.07
CA LYS A 10 7.84 -26.15 -23.93
C LYS A 10 7.59 -24.83 -23.20
N THR A 11 7.42 -24.82 -21.88
CA THR A 11 7.19 -23.57 -21.13
C THR A 11 8.49 -22.85 -20.79
N ALA A 12 8.46 -21.51 -20.77
CA ALA A 12 9.56 -20.68 -20.31
C ALA A 12 10.04 -21.11 -18.91
N PRO A 13 11.33 -20.90 -18.55
CA PRO A 13 11.83 -21.20 -17.21
C PRO A 13 10.99 -20.52 -16.14
N VAL A 14 10.81 -21.17 -14.99
CA VAL A 14 9.96 -20.70 -13.88
C VAL A 14 10.34 -19.28 -13.41
N THR A 15 11.61 -18.90 -13.56
CA THR A 15 12.12 -17.56 -13.26
C THR A 15 11.57 -16.47 -14.18
N ALA A 16 11.03 -16.82 -15.34
CA ALA A 16 10.37 -15.92 -16.27
C ALA A 16 8.84 -15.88 -16.11
N TRP A 17 8.31 -16.53 -15.07
CA TRP A 17 6.88 -16.56 -14.82
C TRP A 17 6.45 -15.35 -14.00
N SER A 18 5.32 -14.75 -14.36
CA SER A 18 4.72 -13.67 -13.56
C SER A 18 3.27 -14.00 -13.22
N VAL A 19 2.92 -13.93 -11.95
CA VAL A 19 1.54 -14.08 -11.48
C VAL A 19 0.92 -12.70 -11.31
N ARG A 20 -0.26 -12.47 -11.89
CA ARG A 20 -1.03 -11.22 -11.78
C ARG A 20 -2.42 -11.52 -11.26
N VAL A 21 -2.99 -10.61 -10.49
CA VAL A 21 -4.34 -10.78 -9.91
C VAL A 21 -5.16 -9.56 -10.29
N SER A 22 -6.37 -9.75 -10.81
CA SER A 22 -7.29 -8.66 -11.11
C SER A 22 -8.73 -9.04 -10.75
N SER A 23 -9.66 -8.15 -11.07
CA SER A 23 -11.09 -8.31 -10.77
C SER A 23 -11.82 -9.44 -11.42
N VAL A 24 -11.23 -9.95 -12.49
CA VAL A 24 -11.79 -11.03 -13.28
C VAL A 24 -11.08 -12.35 -12.99
N GLY A 25 -10.02 -12.37 -12.17
CA GLY A 25 -9.31 -13.60 -11.82
C GLY A 25 -7.82 -13.46 -11.53
N LEU A 26 -7.16 -14.61 -11.35
CA LEU A 26 -5.70 -14.73 -11.27
C LEU A 26 -5.15 -15.19 -12.62
N PHE A 27 -4.05 -14.58 -13.04
CA PHE A 27 -3.38 -14.79 -14.31
C PHE A 27 -1.95 -15.27 -14.06
N LEU A 28 -1.48 -16.27 -14.81
CA LEU A 28 -0.10 -16.74 -14.80
C LEU A 28 0.49 -16.57 -16.20
N CYS A 29 1.51 -15.75 -16.34
CA CYS A 29 2.24 -15.58 -17.59
C CYS A 29 3.47 -16.49 -17.58
N THR A 30 3.69 -17.21 -18.67
CA THR A 30 4.81 -18.14 -18.89
C THR A 30 5.48 -17.83 -20.23
N GLY A 31 6.25 -16.73 -20.30
CA GLY A 31 6.77 -16.21 -21.57
C GLY A 31 5.65 -15.68 -22.48
N LYS A 32 5.43 -16.30 -23.64
CA LYS A 32 4.43 -15.86 -24.65
C LYS A 32 3.00 -16.32 -24.37
N VAL A 33 2.77 -17.08 -23.31
CA VAL A 33 1.47 -17.69 -23.00
C VAL A 33 1.01 -17.21 -21.63
N MET A 34 -0.20 -16.65 -21.60
CA MET A 34 -0.88 -16.24 -20.38
C MET A 34 -2.01 -17.21 -20.06
N TYR A 35 -2.12 -17.63 -18.82
CA TYR A 35 -3.14 -18.51 -18.29
C TYR A 35 -4.04 -17.76 -17.30
N PHE A 36 -5.32 -18.09 -17.15
CA PHE A 36 -6.20 -17.40 -16.19
C PHE A 36 -7.23 -18.29 -15.48
N SER A 37 -7.60 -17.91 -14.27
CA SER A 37 -8.64 -18.55 -13.44
C SER A 37 -9.53 -17.50 -12.79
N ARG A 38 -10.86 -17.69 -12.83
CA ARG A 38 -11.84 -16.79 -12.19
C ARG A 38 -12.20 -17.16 -10.74
N SER A 39 -11.57 -18.19 -10.17
CA SER A 39 -11.90 -18.74 -8.85
C SER A 39 -10.69 -18.75 -7.91
N ALA A 40 -10.95 -18.81 -6.60
CA ALA A 40 -9.93 -18.93 -5.56
C ALA A 40 -9.02 -20.15 -5.81
N LEU A 41 -7.70 -19.96 -5.68
CA LEU A 41 -6.72 -21.01 -5.98
C LEU A 41 -6.03 -21.51 -4.73
N SER A 42 -6.03 -22.84 -4.56
CA SER A 42 -5.01 -23.58 -3.84
C SER A 42 -4.64 -24.78 -4.71
N GLY A 43 -3.42 -24.81 -5.28
CA GLY A 43 -2.89 -25.97 -6.00
C GLY A 43 -3.55 -26.34 -7.34
N HIS A 44 -4.00 -25.37 -8.16
CA HIS A 44 -4.75 -25.63 -9.40
C HIS A 44 -3.97 -25.39 -10.71
N ARG A 45 -4.39 -26.10 -11.77
CA ARG A 45 -4.02 -25.89 -13.17
C ARG A 45 -5.00 -24.90 -13.82
N PHE A 46 -4.48 -23.91 -14.53
CA PHE A 46 -5.31 -22.91 -15.20
C PHE A 46 -6.08 -23.50 -16.39
N PRO A 47 -7.39 -23.23 -16.52
CA PRO A 47 -8.25 -23.88 -17.51
C PRO A 47 -8.09 -23.34 -18.94
N ARG A 48 -7.53 -22.13 -19.14
CA ARG A 48 -7.54 -21.45 -20.45
C ARG A 48 -6.30 -20.60 -20.67
N ALA A 49 -5.86 -20.54 -21.92
CA ALA A 49 -4.84 -19.60 -22.39
C ALA A 49 -5.50 -18.32 -22.95
N ILE A 50 -4.93 -17.16 -22.65
CA ILE A 50 -5.38 -15.85 -23.15
C ILE A 50 -4.55 -15.48 -24.39
N PRO A 51 -5.18 -15.03 -25.50
CA PRO A 51 -4.47 -14.56 -26.67
C PRO A 51 -3.60 -13.31 -26.37
N PRO A 52 -2.36 -13.22 -26.92
CA PRO A 52 -1.42 -12.12 -26.64
C PRO A 52 -1.95 -10.71 -26.97
N LYS A 53 -2.88 -10.60 -27.91
CA LYS A 53 -3.52 -9.30 -28.26
C LYS A 53 -4.40 -8.71 -27.15
N PHE A 54 -4.65 -9.46 -26.07
CA PHE A 54 -5.35 -9.01 -24.87
C PHE A 54 -4.38 -8.81 -23.70
N GLU A 55 -3.10 -8.60 -23.98
CA GLU A 55 -2.12 -8.14 -22.99
C GLU A 55 -2.53 -6.74 -22.53
N LEU A 56 -3.45 -6.70 -21.57
CA LEU A 56 -3.87 -5.50 -20.87
C LEU A 56 -2.68 -5.00 -20.06
N LEU A 57 -2.47 -3.68 -20.03
CA LEU A 57 -1.63 -3.00 -19.05
C LEU A 57 -2.27 -3.14 -17.65
N ASP A 58 -2.26 -4.37 -17.12
CA ASP A 58 -2.82 -4.77 -15.83
C ASP A 58 -1.70 -4.92 -14.80
N ASN A 59 -0.81 -3.92 -14.74
CA ASN A 59 0.16 -3.80 -13.65
C ASN A 59 -0.40 -2.85 -12.61
N PHE A 60 -0.45 -3.32 -11.36
CA PHE A 60 -0.70 -2.45 -10.22
C PHE A 60 0.65 -1.94 -9.71
N SER A 61 0.81 -0.62 -9.68
CA SER A 61 2.00 0.06 -9.17
C SER A 61 1.96 0.17 -7.64
N LEU A 62 0.76 0.26 -7.07
CA LEU A 62 0.54 0.39 -5.63
C LEU A 62 -0.55 -0.57 -5.17
N PHE A 63 -0.43 -1.05 -3.94
CA PHE A 63 -1.47 -1.81 -3.27
C PHE A 63 -1.53 -1.44 -1.80
N SER A 64 -2.72 -1.54 -1.23
CA SER A 64 -2.94 -1.39 0.20
C SER A 64 -4.02 -2.37 0.65
N ALA A 65 -3.72 -3.13 1.71
CA ALA A 65 -4.64 -4.09 2.31
C ALA A 65 -4.80 -3.87 3.82
N GLY A 66 -4.48 -2.67 4.33
CA GLY A 66 -4.49 -2.42 5.78
C GLY A 66 -5.88 -2.45 6.42
N SER A 67 -6.96 -2.42 5.62
CA SER A 67 -8.34 -2.62 6.11
C SER A 67 -8.78 -4.09 6.08
N PHE A 68 -8.03 -4.98 5.43
CA PHE A 68 -8.42 -6.38 5.22
C PHE A 68 -8.09 -7.25 6.43
N THR A 69 -9.12 -7.92 6.97
CA THR A 69 -9.00 -8.79 8.16
C THR A 69 -8.86 -10.27 7.82
N GLY A 70 -8.82 -10.62 6.53
CA GLY A 70 -8.90 -12.00 6.04
C GLY A 70 -10.28 -12.41 5.55
N THR A 71 -11.35 -11.80 6.09
CA THR A 71 -12.74 -12.08 5.70
C THR A 71 -13.52 -10.82 5.34
N THR A 72 -13.19 -9.68 5.98
CA THR A 72 -13.86 -8.39 5.77
C THR A 72 -12.85 -7.29 5.45
N GLY A 73 -13.35 -6.11 5.08
CA GLY A 73 -12.52 -4.97 4.69
C GLY A 73 -12.28 -4.91 3.18
N PHE A 74 -11.25 -4.19 2.78
CA PHE A 74 -11.00 -3.86 1.38
C PHE A 74 -9.53 -4.07 1.00
N ILE A 75 -9.29 -4.35 -0.27
CA ILE A 75 -7.95 -4.27 -0.85
C ILE A 75 -7.98 -3.21 -1.93
N HIS A 76 -7.18 -2.18 -1.76
CA HIS A 76 -7.05 -1.07 -2.69
C HIS A 76 -5.87 -1.31 -3.60
N LEU A 77 -6.05 -1.14 -4.90
CA LEU A 77 -5.01 -1.27 -5.90
C LEU A 77 -4.96 0.01 -6.74
N CYS A 78 -3.77 0.43 -7.15
CA CYS A 78 -3.59 1.54 -8.09
C CYS A 78 -2.80 1.05 -9.30
N ARG A 79 -3.23 1.43 -10.50
CA ARG A 79 -2.47 1.27 -11.73
C ARG A 79 -1.46 2.40 -11.92
N GLU A 80 -0.54 2.22 -12.87
CA GLU A 80 0.47 3.22 -13.24
C GLU A 80 -0.14 4.54 -13.75
N ASP A 81 -1.32 4.48 -14.37
CA ASP A 81 -2.10 5.63 -14.84
C ASP A 81 -2.98 6.27 -13.77
N SER A 82 -2.81 5.87 -12.51
CA SER A 82 -3.56 6.39 -11.34
C SER A 82 -5.03 5.98 -11.26
N GLU A 83 -5.45 4.97 -12.02
CA GLU A 83 -6.74 4.33 -11.77
C GLU A 83 -6.71 3.52 -10.46
N VAL A 84 -7.61 3.86 -9.54
CA VAL A 84 -7.74 3.17 -8.24
C VAL A 84 -8.90 2.18 -8.29
N PHE A 85 -8.68 0.98 -7.77
CA PHE A 85 -9.66 -0.08 -7.65
C PHE A 85 -9.81 -0.53 -6.20
N VAL A 86 -11.03 -0.87 -5.81
CA VAL A 86 -11.38 -1.46 -4.52
C VAL A 86 -11.85 -2.88 -4.75
N TYR A 87 -11.11 -3.87 -4.24
CA TYR A 87 -11.60 -5.23 -4.11
C TYR A 87 -12.42 -5.37 -2.83
N ARG A 88 -13.62 -5.93 -2.96
CA ARG A 88 -14.54 -6.22 -1.86
C ARG A 88 -14.63 -7.73 -1.68
N PRO A 89 -13.95 -8.32 -0.68
CA PRO A 89 -13.88 -9.77 -0.49
C PRO A 89 -15.24 -10.43 -0.25
N ASP A 90 -16.14 -9.73 0.45
CA ASP A 90 -17.51 -10.16 0.73
C ASP A 90 -18.34 -10.31 -0.55
N LYS A 91 -18.21 -9.35 -1.47
CA LYS A 91 -18.92 -9.31 -2.76
C LYS A 91 -18.13 -9.99 -3.89
N ARG A 92 -16.88 -10.35 -3.65
CA ARG A 92 -15.92 -10.94 -4.60
C ARG A 92 -15.86 -10.17 -5.93
N ASN A 93 -15.84 -8.85 -5.85
CA ASN A 93 -15.78 -7.98 -7.02
C ASN A 93 -14.81 -6.83 -6.82
N PHE A 94 -14.43 -6.18 -7.92
CA PHE A 94 -13.74 -4.91 -7.87
C PHE A 94 -14.64 -3.80 -8.37
N VAL A 95 -14.42 -2.63 -7.82
CA VAL A 95 -15.07 -1.38 -8.22
C VAL A 95 -13.98 -0.36 -8.49
N THR A 96 -14.12 0.39 -9.58
CA THR A 96 -13.27 1.54 -9.83
C THR A 96 -13.63 2.66 -8.86
N LEU A 97 -12.64 3.20 -8.18
CA LEU A 97 -12.78 4.35 -7.29
C LEU A 97 -12.27 5.58 -8.03
N ALA A 98 -13.17 6.53 -8.30
CA ALA A 98 -12.75 7.80 -8.87
C ALA A 98 -11.83 8.53 -7.88
N ILE A 99 -10.67 8.97 -8.35
CA ILE A 99 -9.71 9.76 -7.56
C ILE A 99 -10.20 11.23 -7.43
N PRO A 100 -9.68 12.03 -6.49
CA PRO A 100 -10.05 13.44 -6.38
C PRO A 100 -9.81 14.18 -7.70
N ILE A 101 -10.75 15.01 -8.14
CA ILE A 101 -10.66 15.75 -9.43
C ILE A 101 -9.41 16.64 -9.49
N THR A 102 -8.93 17.11 -8.34
CA THR A 102 -7.74 17.97 -8.23
C THR A 102 -6.43 17.18 -8.08
N SER A 103 -6.52 15.85 -8.02
CA SER A 103 -5.37 14.96 -7.84
C SER A 103 -4.55 14.87 -9.12
N GLN A 104 -3.24 14.84 -8.94
CA GLN A 104 -2.32 14.37 -9.99
C GLN A 104 -2.14 12.84 -9.90
N ALA A 105 -1.00 12.33 -10.37
CA ALA A 105 -0.70 10.91 -10.34
C ALA A 105 -0.64 10.38 -8.90
N VAL A 106 -1.21 9.21 -8.64
CA VAL A 106 -1.23 8.61 -7.29
C VAL A 106 0.12 7.97 -7.01
N ILE A 107 0.75 8.36 -5.90
CA ILE A 107 2.08 7.87 -5.49
C ILE A 107 2.04 7.02 -4.21
N SER A 108 0.97 7.11 -3.43
CA SER A 108 0.81 6.30 -2.22
C SER A 108 -0.66 6.03 -1.90
N LEU A 109 -0.93 4.82 -1.40
CA LEU A 109 -2.21 4.42 -0.83
C LEU A 109 -1.99 3.85 0.57
N CYS A 110 -2.84 4.24 1.52
CA CYS A 110 -2.87 3.65 2.85
C CYS A 110 -4.33 3.43 3.29
N GLY A 111 -4.76 2.19 3.23
CA GLY A 111 -6.08 1.74 3.66
C GLY A 111 -6.05 1.24 5.09
N ALA A 112 -7.11 1.54 5.82
CA ALA A 112 -7.40 1.09 7.17
C ALA A 112 -8.91 0.89 7.32
N ALA A 113 -9.36 0.38 8.46
CA ALA A 113 -10.79 0.22 8.71
C ALA A 113 -11.51 1.55 8.48
N GLU A 114 -12.48 1.56 7.55
CA GLU A 114 -13.32 2.74 7.22
C GLU A 114 -12.55 3.97 6.72
N LYS A 115 -11.29 3.79 6.28
CA LYS A 115 -10.44 4.90 5.86
C LYS A 115 -9.51 4.49 4.74
N LEU A 116 -9.46 5.31 3.70
CA LEU A 116 -8.46 5.25 2.65
C LEU A 116 -7.77 6.61 2.56
N LEU A 117 -6.45 6.58 2.66
CA LEU A 117 -5.59 7.72 2.45
C LEU A 117 -4.88 7.59 1.10
N LEU A 118 -4.82 8.69 0.37
CA LEU A 118 -4.20 8.78 -0.95
C LEU A 118 -3.27 9.98 -0.97
N ILE A 119 -2.05 9.78 -1.47
CA ILE A 119 -1.09 10.85 -1.76
C ILE A 119 -0.93 10.96 -3.27
N ASP A 120 -1.05 12.17 -3.80
CA ASP A 120 -0.76 12.48 -5.20
C ASP A 120 0.68 12.95 -5.43
N SER A 121 1.09 13.09 -6.69
CA SER A 121 2.45 13.49 -7.05
C SER A 121 2.79 14.94 -6.68
N SER A 122 1.80 15.76 -6.27
CA SER A 122 2.03 17.08 -5.68
C SER A 122 2.27 17.04 -4.18
N GLY A 123 2.16 15.85 -3.57
CA GLY A 123 2.29 15.61 -2.15
C GLY A 123 1.07 16.02 -1.33
N LYS A 124 -0.10 16.16 -1.97
CA LYS A 124 -1.37 16.40 -1.26
C LYS A 124 -1.91 15.09 -0.72
N LEU A 125 -2.46 15.14 0.49
CA LEU A 125 -3.11 14.02 1.15
C LEU A 125 -4.62 14.15 1.05
N PHE A 126 -5.29 13.07 0.66
CA PHE A 126 -6.74 12.97 0.61
C PHE A 126 -7.23 11.80 1.46
N SER A 127 -8.41 11.92 2.05
CA SER A 127 -9.07 10.86 2.81
C SER A 127 -10.45 10.54 2.24
N SER A 128 -10.80 9.25 2.21
CA SER A 128 -12.12 8.71 1.86
C SER A 128 -12.46 7.57 2.82
N ASP A 129 -13.71 7.09 2.82
CA ASP A 129 -14.11 5.84 3.48
C ASP A 129 -13.52 4.57 2.82
N GLY A 130 -12.93 4.72 1.61
CA GLY A 130 -12.31 3.64 0.85
C GLY A 130 -13.26 2.82 -0.01
N GLU A 131 -14.56 3.14 -0.05
CA GLU A 131 -15.54 2.52 -0.95
C GLU A 131 -16.17 3.55 -1.91
N THR A 132 -16.28 4.81 -1.48
CA THR A 132 -16.92 5.90 -2.23
C THR A 132 -15.91 6.93 -2.70
N ALA A 133 -16.23 7.61 -3.82
CA ALA A 133 -15.42 8.69 -4.37
C ALA A 133 -15.54 10.02 -3.59
N ASN A 134 -15.98 9.96 -2.32
CA ASN A 134 -16.08 11.11 -1.44
C ASN A 134 -14.72 11.37 -0.81
N TRP A 135 -13.93 12.20 -1.48
CA TRP A 135 -12.58 12.55 -1.02
C TRP A 135 -12.57 13.91 -0.34
N GLU A 136 -11.92 13.97 0.81
CA GLU A 136 -11.65 15.20 1.55
C GLU A 136 -10.15 15.48 1.53
N ALA A 137 -9.77 16.72 1.21
CA ALA A 137 -8.38 17.13 1.27
C ALA A 137 -7.96 17.32 2.73
N VAL A 138 -6.89 16.64 3.15
CA VAL A 138 -6.31 16.77 4.48
C VAL A 138 -5.33 17.95 4.47
N THR A 139 -5.58 18.94 5.32
CA THR A 139 -4.69 20.09 5.45
C THR A 139 -3.42 19.69 6.20
N LEU A 140 -2.28 19.80 5.52
CA LEU A 140 -0.96 19.51 6.03
C LEU A 140 -0.09 20.78 5.94
N PRO A 141 0.93 20.92 6.81
CA PRO A 141 1.83 22.05 6.76
C PRO A 141 2.71 22.05 5.49
N GLU A 142 3.01 20.86 4.95
CA GLU A 142 3.92 20.66 3.82
C GLU A 142 3.51 19.44 2.97
N PRO A 143 3.98 19.35 1.71
CA PRO A 143 3.80 18.16 0.87
C PRO A 143 4.34 16.88 1.52
N VAL A 144 3.60 15.78 1.40
CA VAL A 144 3.95 14.47 1.95
C VAL A 144 4.28 13.45 0.86
N CYS A 145 5.18 12.52 1.17
CA CYS A 145 5.58 11.43 0.27
C CYS A 145 5.21 10.03 0.79
N SER A 146 4.88 9.91 2.08
CA SER A 146 4.46 8.64 2.68
C SER A 146 3.48 8.90 3.82
N VAL A 147 2.52 8.00 3.97
CA VAL A 147 1.53 8.02 5.05
C VAL A 147 1.29 6.61 5.57
N ALA A 148 1.07 6.51 6.87
CA ALA A 148 0.66 5.30 7.55
C ALA A 148 -0.49 5.64 8.51
N HIS A 149 -1.43 4.72 8.65
CA HIS A 149 -2.55 4.88 9.57
C HIS A 149 -2.68 3.64 10.45
N CYS A 150 -3.00 3.85 11.71
CA CYS A 150 -3.23 2.80 12.70
C CYS A 150 -4.35 3.21 13.66
N LYS A 151 -4.78 2.28 14.51
CA LYS A 151 -5.89 2.49 15.45
C LYS A 151 -5.76 3.74 16.33
N LEU A 152 -4.54 4.17 16.65
CA LEU A 152 -4.30 5.28 17.58
C LEU A 152 -4.03 6.61 16.89
N SER A 153 -3.57 6.60 15.62
CA SER A 153 -3.01 7.78 14.98
C SER A 153 -2.76 7.60 13.48
N SER A 154 -2.60 8.72 12.79
CA SER A 154 -2.06 8.80 11.44
C SER A 154 -0.65 9.40 11.50
N TRP A 155 0.26 8.86 10.70
CA TRP A 155 1.64 9.31 10.60
C TRP A 155 1.95 9.63 9.15
N ALA A 156 2.73 10.68 8.93
CA ALA A 156 3.16 11.07 7.59
C ALA A 156 4.62 11.49 7.59
N VAL A 157 5.26 11.33 6.44
CA VAL A 157 6.60 11.86 6.17
C VAL A 157 6.46 12.87 5.04
N THR A 158 6.90 14.09 5.32
CA THR A 158 6.97 15.17 4.31
C THR A 158 8.04 14.87 3.27
N CYS A 159 7.94 15.46 2.08
CA CYS A 159 9.00 15.38 1.06
C CYS A 159 10.35 15.94 1.55
N ASN A 160 10.34 16.75 2.61
CA ASN A 160 11.53 17.32 3.27
C ASN A 160 12.02 16.49 4.47
N GLY A 161 11.47 15.29 4.71
CA GLY A 161 11.90 14.39 5.78
C GLY A 161 11.34 14.67 7.17
N ARG A 162 10.49 15.69 7.35
CA ARG A 162 9.77 15.89 8.62
C ARG A 162 8.76 14.77 8.85
N ILE A 163 8.71 14.29 10.09
CA ILE A 163 7.76 13.26 10.53
C ILE A 163 6.60 13.98 11.23
N LEU A 164 5.38 13.73 10.77
CA LEU A 164 4.16 14.31 11.29
C LEU A 164 3.30 13.21 11.93
N VAL A 165 2.56 13.57 12.98
CA VAL A 165 1.58 12.70 13.61
C VAL A 165 0.28 13.46 13.86
N SER A 166 -0.85 12.85 13.56
CA SER A 166 -2.17 13.27 14.02
C SER A 166 -2.82 12.14 14.80
N MET A 167 -3.37 12.44 15.97
CA MET A 167 -4.06 11.43 16.78
C MET A 167 -5.42 11.10 16.21
N GLU A 168 -5.94 9.92 16.54
CA GLU A 168 -7.28 9.53 16.10
C GLU A 168 -8.33 10.54 16.59
N GLY A 169 -9.21 10.97 15.69
CA GLY A 169 -10.18 12.04 15.94
C GLY A 169 -9.62 13.47 15.93
N SER A 170 -8.30 13.66 15.74
CA SER A 170 -7.67 14.98 15.59
C SER A 170 -7.48 15.34 14.12
N SER A 171 -7.70 16.61 13.79
CA SER A 171 -7.29 17.23 12.51
C SER A 171 -5.94 17.94 12.59
N VAL A 172 -5.36 18.03 13.79
CA VAL A 172 -4.10 18.73 14.06
C VAL A 172 -2.92 17.79 13.90
N TRP A 173 -2.00 18.14 13.01
CA TRP A 173 -0.74 17.44 12.79
C TRP A 173 0.40 18.10 13.59
N SER A 174 1.13 17.29 14.34
CA SER A 174 2.27 17.71 15.16
C SER A 174 3.57 17.14 14.63
N VAL A 175 4.67 17.87 14.76
CA VAL A 175 6.00 17.43 14.32
C VAL A 175 6.61 16.51 15.38
N VAL A 176 7.15 15.37 14.93
CA VAL A 176 7.93 14.44 15.75
C VAL A 176 9.39 14.54 15.35
N GLY A 177 10.29 14.72 16.32
CA GLY A 177 11.73 14.77 16.06
C GLY A 177 12.22 13.50 15.35
N ALA A 178 13.08 13.67 14.35
CA ALA A 178 13.71 12.57 13.61
C ALA A 178 14.63 11.72 14.53
N PRO A 179 15.01 10.50 14.11
CA PRO A 179 16.01 9.72 14.84
C PRO A 179 17.35 10.49 14.91
N LEU A 180 17.97 10.52 16.09
CA LEU A 180 19.17 11.34 16.37
C LEU A 180 20.44 10.80 15.68
N ASP A 181 20.42 9.53 15.31
CA ASP A 181 21.51 8.75 14.71
C ASP A 181 21.41 8.66 13.17
N VAL A 182 20.45 9.40 12.59
CA VAL A 182 20.37 9.63 11.14
C VAL A 182 21.36 10.72 10.78
N ASP A 183 22.19 10.47 9.76
CA ASP A 183 23.11 11.48 9.23
C ASP A 183 22.33 12.74 8.81
N ALA A 184 22.88 13.93 9.04
CA ALA A 184 22.19 15.20 8.80
C ALA A 184 21.67 15.38 7.35
N ASN A 185 22.24 14.65 6.38
CA ASN A 185 21.86 14.69 4.98
C ASN A 185 20.86 13.59 4.57
N VAL A 186 20.49 12.70 5.49
CA VAL A 186 19.57 11.60 5.24
C VAL A 186 18.19 11.99 5.74
N VAL A 187 17.22 12.04 4.83
CA VAL A 187 15.82 12.34 5.15
C VAL A 187 14.99 11.05 5.19
N PRO A 188 14.10 10.88 6.18
CA PRO A 188 13.06 9.86 6.12
C PRO A 188 12.26 9.99 4.84
N THR A 189 11.97 8.87 4.19
CA THR A 189 11.17 8.83 2.96
C THR A 189 9.90 8.00 3.08
N GLN A 190 9.88 7.06 4.02
CA GLN A 190 8.73 6.17 4.25
C GLN A 190 8.41 6.06 5.72
N VAL A 191 7.12 5.88 6.01
CA VAL A 191 6.60 5.60 7.35
C VAL A 191 5.64 4.42 7.30
N PHE A 192 5.70 3.60 8.34
CA PHE A 192 4.84 2.43 8.54
C PHE A 192 4.34 2.44 9.99
N ALA A 193 3.17 1.89 10.22
CA ALA A 193 2.61 1.77 11.57
C ALA A 193 2.10 0.36 11.79
N SER A 194 2.23 -0.13 13.03
CA SER A 194 1.59 -1.39 13.40
C SER A 194 0.08 -1.19 13.43
N PRO A 195 -0.75 -2.19 13.09
CA PRO A 195 -2.21 -2.01 13.07
C PRO A 195 -2.79 -1.49 14.40
N ASN A 196 -2.25 -1.96 15.53
CA ASN A 196 -2.63 -1.51 16.88
C ASN A 196 -2.02 -0.16 17.28
N GLY A 197 -1.14 0.41 16.48
CA GLY A 197 -0.53 1.73 16.68
C GLY A 197 0.53 1.83 17.77
N ILE A 198 0.96 0.73 18.39
CA ILE A 198 1.96 0.77 19.47
C ILE A 198 3.41 0.89 18.95
N TYR A 199 3.62 0.61 17.65
CA TYR A 199 4.89 0.77 16.96
C TYR A 199 4.70 1.57 15.66
N VAL A 200 5.69 2.41 15.38
CA VAL A 200 5.83 3.14 14.11
C VAL A 200 7.25 2.98 13.63
N TRP A 201 7.43 2.78 12.34
CA TRP A 201 8.73 2.68 11.70
C TRP A 201 8.91 3.78 10.67
N VAL A 202 10.12 4.27 10.56
CA VAL A 202 10.53 5.13 9.45
C VAL A 202 11.72 4.51 8.73
N LEU A 203 11.75 4.65 7.41
CA LEU A 203 12.90 4.28 6.59
C LEU A 203 13.57 5.52 6.02
N ALA A 204 14.90 5.54 6.07
CA ALA A 204 15.74 6.60 5.51
C ALA A 204 17.04 5.99 4.99
N ALA A 205 17.37 6.22 3.72
CA ALA A 205 18.58 5.70 3.06
C ALA A 205 18.84 4.19 3.30
N GLY A 206 17.80 3.36 3.18
CA GLY A 206 17.91 1.91 3.41
C GLY A 206 18.11 1.52 4.88
N ARG A 207 17.97 2.43 5.85
CA ARG A 207 18.01 2.10 7.27
C ARG A 207 16.62 2.29 7.87
N GLY A 208 16.30 1.51 8.90
CA GLY A 208 15.00 1.53 9.55
C GLY A 208 15.10 1.82 11.04
N TRP A 209 14.22 2.69 11.51
CA TRP A 209 14.08 3.05 12.92
C TRP A 209 12.67 2.78 13.39
N ALA A 210 12.54 2.20 14.57
CA ALA A 210 11.27 1.98 15.24
C ALA A 210 11.09 2.97 16.40
N ARG A 211 9.87 3.49 16.54
CA ARG A 211 9.38 4.19 17.72
C ARG A 211 8.33 3.35 18.39
N ALA A 212 8.47 3.18 19.69
CA ALA A 212 7.65 2.28 20.50
C ALA A 212 6.99 3.04 21.66
N ASN A 213 6.15 2.31 22.41
CA ASN A 213 5.43 2.80 23.58
C ASN A 213 4.45 3.93 23.25
N ILE A 214 3.84 3.85 22.06
CA ILE A 214 2.74 4.72 21.64
C ILE A 214 1.45 4.20 22.28
N ASN A 215 0.75 5.07 23.00
CA ASN A 215 -0.54 4.78 23.64
C ASN A 215 -1.28 6.10 23.94
N GLU A 216 -2.51 6.02 24.44
CA GLU A 216 -3.34 7.21 24.75
C GLU A 216 -2.65 8.23 25.67
N ARG A 217 -1.81 7.77 26.61
CA ARG A 217 -1.08 8.65 27.55
C ARG A 217 0.23 9.17 26.98
N ASN A 218 0.79 8.47 25.99
CA ASN A 218 2.04 8.81 25.33
C ASN A 218 1.88 8.66 23.81
N PRO A 219 1.11 9.56 23.17
CA PRO A 219 0.59 9.32 21.84
C PRO A 219 1.66 9.49 20.75
N ILE A 220 2.80 10.10 21.08
CA ILE A 220 3.97 10.21 20.20
C ILE A 220 5.02 9.13 20.46
N GLY A 221 4.89 8.31 21.51
CA GLY A 221 5.92 7.34 21.89
C GLY A 221 7.21 7.96 22.43
N THR A 222 8.17 7.13 22.86
CA THR A 222 9.32 7.62 23.65
C THR A 222 10.50 8.09 22.79
N LYS A 223 11.13 7.19 22.02
CA LYS A 223 12.33 7.47 21.23
C LYS A 223 12.44 6.56 20.01
N TRP A 224 13.22 6.98 19.03
CA TRP A 224 13.62 6.15 17.90
C TRP A 224 14.74 5.19 18.29
N THR A 225 14.68 3.97 17.78
CA THR A 225 15.70 2.93 17.92
C THR A 225 15.96 2.32 16.56
N GLU A 226 17.20 2.29 16.08
CA GLU A 226 17.54 1.59 14.83
C GLU A 226 17.23 0.09 14.99
N VAL A 227 16.48 -0.46 14.04
CA VAL A 227 16.06 -1.87 14.06
C VAL A 227 16.70 -2.68 12.95
N GLN A 228 17.04 -2.06 11.81
CA GLN A 228 17.58 -2.80 10.67
C GLN A 228 18.33 -1.91 9.69
N ARG A 229 19.39 -2.47 9.07
CA ARG A 229 19.98 -1.96 7.83
C ARG A 229 19.54 -2.82 6.66
N PHE A 230 18.89 -2.21 5.69
CA PHE A 230 18.56 -2.79 4.40
C PHE A 230 19.69 -2.45 3.42
N HIS A 231 20.32 -3.48 2.86
CA HIS A 231 21.12 -3.31 1.65
C HIS A 231 20.13 -3.25 0.48
N LEU A 232 19.77 -2.03 0.07
CA LEU A 232 19.05 -1.77 -1.18
C LEU A 232 20.03 -1.76 -2.35
#